data_AF-A0A009I1M5-F1
#
_entry.id   AF-A0A009I1M5-F1
#
_cell.length_a   1.000
_cell.length_b   1.000
_cell.length_c   1.000
_cell.angle_alpha   90.00
_cell.angle_beta   90.00
_cell.angle_gamma   90.00
#
_symmetry.space_group_name_H-M   'P 1'
#
loop_
_entity.id
_entity.type
_entity.pdbx_description
1 polymer ?
#
loop_
_entity_poly.entity_id
_entity_poly.type
_entity_poly.pdbx_seq_one_letter_code
_entity_poly.pdbx_strand_id
1 'polypeptide(L)'
;MDSKTIRYNNTRILVDQVGGVSNFANKINKGQSQTSQFAGTTPIKGIGNKVAREIEEAFGKPHGWLDIPHETHRLDISKEVSGVNSPRYNKLISFFEQIDNLKNEKVLSNQDMADIDIILNNTIRTINEMIEKRIKSK
;
A
#
# COMPACT_ATOMS: atom_id res chain seq x y z
N MET A 1 13.86 2.03 17.77
CA MET A 1 12.85 2.78 17.00
C MET A 1 11.80 3.27 17.98
N ASP A 2 11.41 4.54 17.99
CA ASP A 2 10.42 5.05 18.95
C ASP A 2 9.02 4.50 18.63
N SER A 3 8.16 4.32 19.64
CA SER A 3 6.80 3.79 19.49
C SER A 3 5.97 4.61 18.48
N LYS A 4 6.18 5.93 18.43
CA LYS A 4 5.52 6.81 17.46
C LYS A 4 5.93 6.50 16.01
N THR A 5 7.20 6.16 15.78
CA THR A 5 7.72 5.80 14.46
C THR A 5 7.14 4.47 13.99
N ILE A 6 7.05 3.47 14.89
CA ILE A 6 6.46 2.17 14.59
C ILE A 6 4.99 2.34 14.18
N ARG A 7 4.21 3.06 14.99
CA ARG A 7 2.80 3.34 14.69
C ARG A 7 2.60 4.07 13.37
N TYR A 8 3.46 5.03 13.06
CA TYR A 8 3.40 5.75 11.79
C TYR A 8 3.64 4.80 10.60
N ASN A 9 4.72 4.02 10.63
CA ASN A 9 5.04 3.08 9.57
C ASN A 9 3.91 2.07 9.35
N ASN A 10 3.37 1.53 10.43
CA ASN A 10 2.27 0.58 10.37
C ASN A 10 0.98 1.23 9.86
N THR A 11 0.72 2.49 10.23
CA THR A 11 -0.41 3.26 9.69
C THR A 11 -0.25 3.50 8.20
N ARG A 12 0.96 3.75 7.71
CA ARG A 12 1.23 3.89 6.26
C ARG A 12 0.91 2.64 5.47
N ILE A 13 1.19 1.45 6.01
CA ILE A 13 0.78 0.18 5.40
C ILE A 13 -0.75 0.15 5.22
N LEU A 14 -1.50 0.54 6.26
CA LEU A 14 -2.96 0.55 6.21
C LEU A 14 -3.52 1.63 5.26
N VAL A 15 -2.87 2.79 5.18
CA VAL A 15 -3.20 3.87 4.23
C VAL A 15 -3.03 3.40 2.79
N ASP A 16 -1.89 2.76 2.50
CA ASP A 16 -1.59 2.27 1.16
C ASP A 16 -2.55 1.12 0.78
N GLN A 17 -2.90 0.25 1.72
CA GLN A 17 -3.87 -0.85 1.54
C GLN A 17 -5.27 -0.35 1.10
N VAL A 18 -5.68 0.84 1.53
CA VAL A 18 -6.99 1.42 1.19
C VAL A 18 -6.92 2.43 0.03
N GLY A 19 -5.77 2.59 -0.61
CA GLY A 19 -5.60 3.49 -1.76
C GLY A 19 -5.45 4.97 -1.37
N GLY A 20 -4.94 5.26 -0.17
CA GLY A 20 -4.54 6.61 0.22
C GLY A 20 -5.27 7.21 1.42
N VAL A 21 -4.83 8.41 1.81
CA VAL A 21 -5.19 9.07 3.08
C VAL A 21 -6.68 9.41 3.15
N SER A 22 -7.31 9.77 2.03
CA SER A 22 -8.74 10.10 1.98
C SER A 22 -9.61 8.89 2.32
N ASN A 23 -9.33 7.73 1.71
CA ASN A 23 -10.04 6.49 1.99
C ASN A 23 -9.78 6.00 3.41
N PHE A 24 -8.53 6.16 3.88
CA PHE A 24 -8.17 5.85 5.25
C PHE A 24 -8.97 6.70 6.26
N ALA A 25 -9.07 8.02 6.04
CA ALA A 25 -9.84 8.94 6.88
C ALA A 25 -11.31 8.53 6.98
N ASN A 26 -11.92 8.18 5.84
CA ASN A 26 -13.29 7.69 5.78
C ASN A 26 -13.46 6.39 6.59
N LYS A 27 -12.50 5.45 6.46
CA LYS A 27 -12.57 4.15 7.13
C LYS A 27 -12.47 4.25 8.65
N ILE A 28 -11.66 5.18 9.17
CA ILE A 28 -11.52 5.41 10.62
C ILE A 28 -12.53 6.44 11.16
N ASN A 29 -13.46 6.89 10.32
CA ASN A 29 -14.48 7.91 10.64
C ASN A 29 -13.88 9.20 11.22
N LYS A 30 -12.82 9.73 10.58
CA LYS A 30 -12.18 11.00 10.95
C LYS A 30 -12.12 11.96 9.77
N GLY A 31 -12.03 13.25 10.07
CA GLY A 31 -11.83 14.27 9.05
C GLY A 31 -10.51 14.09 8.31
N GLN A 32 -10.51 14.31 7.00
CA GLN A 32 -9.32 14.19 6.15
C GLN A 32 -8.16 15.06 6.65
N SER A 33 -8.41 16.31 7.02
CA SER A 33 -7.39 17.23 7.55
C SER A 33 -6.75 16.71 8.85
N GLN A 34 -7.57 16.20 9.79
CA GLN A 34 -7.08 15.60 11.03
C GLN A 34 -6.24 14.36 10.74
N THR A 35 -6.67 13.53 9.80
CA THR A 35 -6.01 12.29 9.41
C THR A 35 -4.67 12.56 8.74
N SER A 36 -4.61 13.52 7.82
CA SER A 36 -3.38 13.94 7.15
C SER A 36 -2.29 14.40 8.13
N GLN A 37 -2.66 14.98 9.27
CA GLN A 37 -1.69 15.42 10.28
C GLN A 37 -0.87 14.26 10.88
N PHE A 38 -1.39 13.03 10.90
CA PHE A 38 -0.68 11.87 11.48
C PHE A 38 -0.45 10.70 10.51
N ALA A 39 -1.19 10.62 9.40
CA ALA A 39 -1.11 9.54 8.41
C ALA A 39 -0.63 10.02 7.02
N GLY A 40 -0.41 11.33 6.86
CA GLY A 40 0.13 11.93 5.64
C GLY A 40 1.57 11.50 5.32
N THR A 41 2.06 11.91 4.15
CA THR A 41 3.46 11.68 3.73
C THR A 41 4.46 12.45 4.59
N THR A 42 4.03 13.59 5.16
CA THR A 42 4.80 14.39 6.11
C THR A 42 3.95 14.61 7.37
N PRO A 43 3.91 13.63 8.30
CA PRO A 43 3.10 13.74 9.51
C PRO A 43 3.65 14.85 10.41
N ILE A 44 2.77 15.72 10.89
CA ILE A 44 3.09 16.81 11.82
C ILE A 44 2.88 16.34 13.27
N LYS A 45 1.99 15.36 13.48
CA LYS A 45 1.64 14.81 14.79
C LYS A 45 1.94 13.31 14.85
N GLY A 46 2.42 12.86 16.01
CA GLY A 46 2.56 11.44 16.32
C GLY A 46 1.23 10.77 16.66
N ILE A 47 1.18 9.45 16.54
CA ILE A 47 0.00 8.64 16.85
C ILE A 47 0.03 8.21 18.32
N GLY A 48 -0.86 8.79 19.11
CA GLY A 48 -1.06 8.42 20.53
C GLY A 48 -1.86 7.12 20.68
N ASN A 49 -1.90 6.60 21.92
CA ASN A 49 -2.53 5.30 22.22
C ASN A 49 -4.00 5.24 21.77
N LYS A 50 -4.79 6.29 22.05
CA LYS A 50 -6.20 6.34 21.68
C LYS A 50 -6.40 6.20 20.17
N VAL A 51 -5.69 7.01 19.39
CA VAL A 51 -5.76 6.98 17.92
C VAL A 51 -5.27 5.64 17.38
N ALA A 52 -4.23 5.04 17.99
CA ALA A 52 -3.76 3.72 17.59
C ALA A 52 -4.86 2.65 17.74
N ARG A 53 -5.58 2.63 18.87
CA ARG A 53 -6.67 1.66 19.08
C ARG A 53 -7.84 1.87 18.14
N GLU A 54 -8.22 3.12 17.90
CA GLU A 54 -9.27 3.45 16.93
C GLU A 54 -8.92 2.96 15.51
N ILE A 55 -7.65 3.09 15.10
CA ILE A 55 -7.17 2.57 13.81
C ILE A 55 -7.22 1.03 13.81
N GLU A 56 -6.74 0.38 14.86
CA GLU A 56 -6.76 -1.09 14.95
C GLU A 56 -8.19 -1.65 14.84
N GLU A 57 -9.13 -1.07 15.58
CA GLU A 57 -10.54 -1.43 15.55
C GLU A 57 -11.15 -1.24 14.17
N ALA A 58 -10.93 -0.09 13.52
CA ALA A 58 -11.44 0.20 12.18
C ALA A 58 -10.89 -0.74 11.09
N PHE A 59 -9.73 -1.36 11.33
CA PHE A 59 -9.09 -2.31 10.43
C PHE A 59 -9.21 -3.77 10.88
N GLY A 60 -9.94 -4.05 11.97
CA GLY A 60 -10.08 -5.39 12.53
C GLY A 60 -8.75 -6.02 12.94
N LYS A 61 -7.78 -5.21 13.37
CA LYS A 61 -6.46 -5.66 13.82
C LYS A 61 -6.48 -5.91 15.33
N PRO A 62 -5.64 -6.85 15.83
CA PRO A 62 -5.55 -7.09 17.26
C PRO A 62 -5.00 -5.86 17.99
N HIS A 63 -5.35 -5.73 19.27
CA HIS A 63 -4.81 -4.70 20.14
C HIS A 63 -3.28 -4.77 20.16
N GLY A 64 -2.61 -3.64 19.96
CA GLY A 64 -1.15 -3.58 19.95
C GLY A 64 -0.53 -3.85 18.58
N TRP A 65 -1.33 -4.14 17.55
CA TRP A 65 -0.81 -4.34 16.19
C TRP A 65 0.00 -3.14 15.71
N LEU A 66 -0.43 -1.90 15.97
CA LEU A 66 0.32 -0.71 15.57
C LEU A 66 1.60 -0.48 16.40
N ASP A 67 1.78 -1.18 17.52
CA ASP A 67 2.94 -1.02 18.41
C ASP A 67 4.09 -1.98 18.08
N ILE A 68 3.82 -2.99 17.25
CA ILE A 68 4.80 -4.00 16.85
C ILE A 68 5.36 -3.60 15.48
N PRO A 69 6.69 -3.55 15.29
CA PRO A 69 7.27 -3.32 13.97
C PRO A 69 6.79 -4.40 13.00
N HIS A 70 6.01 -4.02 12.00
CA HIS A 70 5.79 -4.87 10.84
C HIS A 70 6.90 -4.51 9.85
N GLU A 71 7.69 -5.50 9.45
CA GLU A 71 8.64 -5.30 8.38
C GLU A 71 7.87 -4.88 7.14
N THR A 72 7.92 -3.59 6.84
CA THR A 72 7.55 -3.10 5.53
C THR A 72 8.60 -3.68 4.59
N HIS A 73 8.35 -4.84 4.01
CA HIS A 73 8.86 -5.12 2.68
C HIS A 73 8.17 -4.15 1.71
N ARG A 74 8.47 -2.85 1.86
CA ARG A 74 8.68 -2.02 0.70
C ARG A 74 9.84 -2.69 0.02
N LEU A 75 9.52 -3.54 -0.95
CA LEU A 75 10.46 -3.86 -2.00
C LEU A 75 10.83 -2.49 -2.57
N ASP A 76 11.95 -1.92 -2.13
CA ASP A 76 12.63 -0.86 -2.85
C ASP A 76 13.15 -1.50 -4.14
N ILE A 77 12.23 -1.70 -5.10
CA ILE A 77 12.50 -2.25 -6.43
C ILE A 77 13.58 -1.40 -7.13
N SER A 78 13.83 -0.17 -6.67
CA SER A 78 14.84 0.72 -7.22
C SER A 78 16.29 0.38 -6.87
N LYS A 79 16.58 -0.54 -5.93
CA LYS A 79 17.98 -0.86 -5.55
C LYS A 79 18.46 -2.29 -5.84
N GLU A 80 17.59 -3.25 -6.15
CA GLU A 80 17.97 -4.67 -6.34
C GLU A 80 17.54 -5.31 -7.68
N VAL A 81 17.15 -4.53 -8.69
CA VAL A 81 16.74 -5.10 -10.00
C VAL A 81 17.93 -5.48 -10.91
N SER A 82 19.18 -5.20 -10.52
CA SER A 82 20.36 -5.54 -11.33
C SER A 82 20.67 -7.04 -11.45
N GLY A 83 19.81 -7.95 -10.96
CA GLY A 83 20.05 -9.41 -11.03
C GLY A 83 18.83 -10.32 -11.19
N VAL A 84 17.60 -9.80 -11.36
CA VAL A 84 16.40 -10.66 -11.43
C VAL A 84 16.17 -11.18 -12.85
N ASN A 85 16.82 -12.31 -13.19
CA ASN A 85 16.59 -13.04 -14.44
C ASN A 85 15.34 -13.95 -14.36
N SER A 86 14.20 -13.40 -13.98
CA SER A 86 12.92 -14.14 -13.97
C SER A 86 12.18 -13.93 -15.29
N PRO A 87 11.85 -15.00 -16.05
CA PRO A 87 11.07 -14.88 -17.28
C PRO A 87 9.70 -14.20 -17.06
N ARG A 88 9.10 -14.37 -15.88
CA ARG A 88 7.82 -13.73 -15.53
C ARG A 88 8.00 -12.23 -15.31
N TYR A 89 9.10 -11.83 -14.66
CA TYR A 89 9.43 -10.44 -14.42
C TYR A 89 9.68 -9.69 -15.73
N ASN A 90 10.55 -10.25 -16.60
CA ASN A 90 10.85 -9.65 -17.90
C ASN A 90 9.60 -9.51 -18.78
N LYS A 91 8.70 -10.51 -18.75
CA LYS A 91 7.43 -10.44 -19.47
C LYS A 91 6.55 -9.29 -18.98
N LEU A 92 6.45 -9.09 -17.65
CA LEU A 92 5.67 -8.00 -17.09
C LEU A 92 6.28 -6.64 -17.45
N ILE A 93 7.60 -6.48 -17.35
CA ILE A 93 8.28 -5.24 -17.76
C ILE A 93 7.99 -4.92 -19.23
N SER A 94 8.20 -5.88 -20.13
CA SER A 94 7.95 -5.68 -21.56
C SER A 94 6.50 -5.31 -21.90
N PHE A 95 5.54 -5.80 -21.11
CA PHE A 95 4.12 -5.48 -21.27
C PHE A 95 3.82 -4.05 -20.81
N PHE A 96 4.35 -3.63 -19.66
CA PHE A 96 4.13 -2.27 -19.17
C PHE A 96 4.84 -1.21 -20.02
N GLU A 97 6.03 -1.51 -20.53
CA GLU A 97 6.71 -0.64 -21.50
C GLU A 97 5.85 -0.40 -22.76
N GLN A 98 5.15 -1.43 -23.24
CA GLN A 98 4.22 -1.27 -24.37
C GLN A 98 3.03 -0.37 -24.01
N ILE A 99 2.44 -0.54 -22.82
CA ILE A 99 1.35 0.33 -22.36
C ILE A 99 1.82 1.78 -22.25
N ASP A 100 2.97 2.01 -21.65
CA ASP A 100 3.53 3.35 -21.48
C ASP A 100 3.84 4.01 -22.84
N ASN A 101 4.34 3.24 -23.81
CA ASN A 101 4.54 3.74 -25.17
C ASN A 101 3.21 4.14 -25.82
N LEU A 102 2.17 3.31 -25.72
CA LEU A 102 0.83 3.64 -26.22
C LEU A 102 0.25 4.88 -25.53
N LYS A 103 0.56 5.06 -24.24
CA LYS A 103 0.19 6.26 -23.50
C LYS A 103 0.91 7.51 -24.02
N ASN A 104 2.22 7.42 -24.24
CA ASN A 104 3.04 8.51 -24.76
C ASN A 104 2.64 8.91 -26.19
N GLU A 105 2.25 7.94 -27.01
CA GLU A 105 1.70 8.14 -28.35
C GLU A 105 0.26 8.69 -28.33
N LYS A 106 -0.32 8.93 -27.15
CA LYS A 106 -1.70 9.39 -26.92
C LYS A 106 -2.78 8.46 -27.49
N VAL A 107 -2.43 7.20 -27.72
CA VAL A 107 -3.40 6.15 -28.07
C VAL A 107 -4.28 5.82 -26.86
N LEU A 108 -3.69 5.83 -25.66
CA LEU A 108 -4.40 5.64 -24.40
C LEU A 108 -4.69 6.96 -23.69
N SER A 109 -5.93 7.14 -23.26
CA SER A 109 -6.38 8.28 -22.46
C SER A 109 -5.93 8.17 -21.00
N ASN A 110 -6.21 9.19 -20.18
CA ASN A 110 -5.95 9.09 -18.73
C ASN A 110 -6.94 8.16 -18.04
N GLN A 111 -8.16 8.04 -18.58
CA GLN A 111 -9.17 7.14 -18.04
C GLN A 111 -8.77 5.68 -18.29
N ASP A 112 -8.26 5.37 -19.49
CA ASP A 112 -7.79 4.02 -19.81
C ASP A 112 -6.68 3.56 -18.86
N MET A 113 -5.75 4.47 -18.51
CA MET A 113 -4.70 4.18 -17.53
C MET A 113 -5.27 3.94 -16.12
N ALA A 114 -6.26 4.73 -15.69
CA ALA A 114 -6.91 4.53 -14.41
C ALA A 114 -7.65 3.18 -14.33
N ASP A 115 -8.30 2.78 -15.43
CA ASP A 115 -8.98 1.49 -15.53
C ASP A 115 -7.97 0.33 -15.50
N ILE A 116 -6.83 0.46 -16.20
CA ILE A 116 -5.71 -0.48 -16.14
C ILE A 116 -5.21 -0.62 -14.70
N ASP A 117 -4.97 0.50 -13.99
CA ASP A 117 -4.50 0.48 -12.60
C ASP A 117 -5.47 -0.24 -11.66
N ILE A 118 -6.78 -0.07 -11.84
CA ILE A 118 -7.80 -0.79 -11.06
C ILE A 118 -7.67 -2.30 -11.28
N ILE A 119 -7.47 -2.74 -12.53
CA ILE A 119 -7.29 -4.16 -12.86
C ILE A 119 -6.01 -4.70 -12.25
N LEU A 120 -4.90 -3.94 -12.31
CA LEU A 120 -3.63 -4.33 -11.71
C LEU A 120 -3.73 -4.50 -10.20
N ASN A 121 -4.33 -3.53 -9.51
CA ASN A 121 -4.52 -3.58 -8.07
C ASN A 121 -5.36 -4.80 -7.65
N ASN A 122 -6.43 -5.09 -8.39
CA ASN A 122 -7.25 -6.27 -8.14
C ASN A 122 -6.47 -7.58 -8.39
N THR A 123 -5.68 -7.63 -9.47
CA THR A 123 -4.85 -8.79 -9.80
C THR A 123 -3.81 -9.08 -8.71
N ILE A 124 -3.11 -8.03 -8.26
CA ILE A 124 -2.12 -8.13 -7.16
C ILE A 124 -2.79 -8.64 -5.89
N ARG A 125 -3.95 -8.07 -5.53
CA ARG A 125 -4.73 -8.52 -4.37
C ARG A 125 -5.08 -10.01 -4.48
N THR A 126 -5.60 -10.46 -5.61
CA THR A 126 -5.98 -11.86 -5.82
C THR A 126 -4.77 -12.79 -5.72
N ILE A 127 -3.63 -12.44 -6.32
CA ILE A 127 -2.40 -13.22 -6.23
C ILE A 127 -1.93 -13.33 -4.78
N ASN A 128 -1.94 -12.22 -4.03
CA ASN A 128 -1.57 -12.21 -2.62
C ASN A 128 -2.49 -13.10 -1.77
N GLU A 129 -3.80 -13.01 -1.97
CA GLU A 129 -4.77 -13.89 -1.29
C GLU A 129 -4.52 -15.37 -1.59
N MET A 130 -4.16 -15.71 -2.84
CA MET A 130 -3.81 -17.08 -3.24
C MET A 130 -2.53 -17.57 -2.56
N ILE A 131 -1.51 -16.70 -2.47
CA ILE A 131 -0.23 -17.02 -1.81
C ILE A 131 -0.47 -17.21 -0.31
N GLU A 132 -1.17 -16.29 0.35
CA GLU A 132 -1.49 -16.38 1.77
C GLU A 132 -2.24 -17.66 2.12
N LYS A 133 -3.24 -18.03 1.32
CA LYS A 133 -3.97 -19.30 1.50
C LYS A 133 -3.02 -20.50 1.45
N ARG A 134 -2.08 -20.53 0.50
CA ARG A 134 -1.11 -21.62 0.37
C ARG A 134 -0.07 -21.66 1.48
N ILE A 135 0.29 -20.51 2.05
CA ILE A 135 1.22 -20.44 3.19
C ILE A 135 0.50 -20.90 4.47
N LYS A 136 -0.73 -20.45 4.72
CA LYS A 136 -1.53 -20.82 5.91
C LYS A 136 -1.99 -22.29 5.93
N SER A 137 -2.01 -22.96 4.78
CA SER A 137 -2.33 -24.39 4.66
C SER A 137 -1.12 -25.32 4.78
N LYS A 138 0.09 -24.79 5.00
CA LYS A 138 1.30 -25.55 5.35
C LYS A 138 1.61 -25.41 6.83
#